data_AF-A0A6G3DGT7-F1
#
_entry.id   AF-A0A6G3DGT7-F1
#
_cell.length_a   1.000
_cell.length_b   1.000
_cell.length_c   1.000
_cell.angle_alpha   90.00
_cell.angle_beta   90.00
_cell.angle_gamma   90.00
#
_symmetry.space_group_name_H-M   'P 1'
#
loop_
_entity.id
_entity.type
_entity.pdbx_description
1 polymer ?
#
loop_
_entity_poly.entity_id
_entity_poly.type
_entity_poly.pdbx_seq_one_letter_code
_entity_poly.pdbx_strand_id
1 'polypeptide(L)'
;ATSYVVAVPADASDPASALGFAQAYGRVATQLAVLGDAQMWAHVPVATLERSVRTATSPDAPMVSVTATSADPEEAADMANAVARALTRHAAASADDTHVELRQFARATEPTEASSASAPVTGLVGASAGGLLGGLALLVRPRRT
;
A
#
# COMPACT_ATOMS: atom_id res chain seq x y z
N ALA A 1 2.79 -5.65 -2.80
CA ALA A 1 2.40 -6.68 -1.83
C ALA A 1 1.47 -6.07 -0.78
N THR A 2 0.56 -6.84 -0.18
CA THR A 2 -0.42 -6.33 0.80
C THR A 2 -0.48 -7.20 2.04
N SER A 3 -0.38 -6.59 3.22
CA SER A 3 -0.63 -7.22 4.52
C SER A 3 -1.91 -6.66 5.14
N TYR A 4 -2.50 -7.40 6.08
CA TYR A 4 -3.74 -7.03 6.74
C TYR A 4 -3.58 -7.13 8.25
N VAL A 5 -4.01 -6.09 8.96
CA VAL A 5 -4.17 -6.08 10.41
C VAL A 5 -5.63 -5.86 10.76
N VAL A 6 -6.09 -6.48 11.83
CA VAL A 6 -7.47 -6.40 12.32
C VAL A 6 -7.46 -5.79 13.73
N ALA A 7 -8.38 -4.87 13.98
CA ALA A 7 -8.63 -4.34 15.32
C ALA A 7 -9.53 -5.30 16.09
N VAL A 8 -9.05 -5.74 17.25
CA VAL A 8 -9.71 -6.70 18.14
C VAL A 8 -9.97 -5.98 19.47
N PRO A 9 -11.24 -5.86 19.90
CA PRO A 9 -11.56 -5.34 21.22
C PRO A 9 -11.07 -6.28 22.32
N ALA A 10 -10.47 -5.74 23.38
CA ALA A 10 -10.11 -6.47 24.58
C ALA A 10 -11.35 -6.56 25.50
N ASP A 11 -12.02 -7.72 25.46
CA ASP A 11 -13.20 -8.15 26.24
C ASP A 11 -14.40 -7.17 26.36
N ALA A 12 -15.58 -7.68 26.00
CA ALA A 12 -16.90 -7.04 26.17
C ALA A 12 -17.11 -5.63 25.54
N SER A 13 -16.30 -5.25 24.55
CA SER A 13 -16.50 -4.02 23.79
C SER A 13 -17.42 -4.26 22.57
N ASP A 14 -18.28 -3.29 22.25
CA ASP A 14 -19.24 -3.36 21.13
C ASP A 14 -18.49 -3.49 19.79
N PRO A 15 -18.85 -4.44 18.90
CA PRO A 15 -18.30 -4.53 17.53
C PRO A 15 -18.29 -3.19 16.77
N ALA A 16 -19.24 -2.29 17.04
CA ALA A 16 -19.27 -0.95 16.45
C ALA A 16 -18.05 -0.09 16.83
N SER A 17 -17.52 -0.27 18.05
CA SER A 17 -16.30 0.41 18.50
C SER A 17 -15.08 0.00 17.67
N ALA A 18 -14.96 -1.29 17.34
CA ALA A 18 -13.81 -1.83 16.61
C ALA A 18 -13.67 -1.21 15.21
N LEU A 19 -14.78 -0.88 14.54
CA LEU A 19 -14.77 -0.17 13.26
C LEU A 19 -14.21 1.25 13.39
N GLY A 20 -14.65 2.00 14.39
CA GLY A 20 -14.16 3.35 14.66
C GLY A 20 -12.66 3.37 14.97
N PHE A 21 -12.16 2.38 15.71
CA PHE A 21 -10.73 2.26 15.99
C PHE A 21 -9.92 1.85 14.76
N ALA A 22 -10.41 0.94 13.92
CA ALA A 22 -9.73 0.61 12.66
C ALA A 22 -9.61 1.85 11.75
N GLN A 23 -10.64 2.69 11.68
CA GLN A 23 -10.60 3.97 10.98
C GLN A 23 -9.58 4.94 11.59
N ALA A 24 -9.52 5.04 12.92
CA ALA A 24 -8.55 5.88 13.61
C ALA A 24 -7.11 5.43 13.37
N TYR A 25 -6.82 4.13 13.55
CA TYR A 25 -5.51 3.54 13.29
C TYR A 25 -5.11 3.63 11.81
N GLY A 26 -6.08 3.53 10.89
CA GLY A 26 -5.85 3.77 9.47
C GLY A 26 -5.26 5.15 9.16
N ARG A 27 -5.67 6.19 9.89
CA ARG A 27 -5.12 7.56 9.78
C ARG A 27 -3.76 7.72 10.45
N VAL A 28 -3.48 6.95 11.50
CA VAL A 28 -2.23 6.98 12.26
C VAL A 28 -1.12 6.17 11.57
N ALA A 29 -1.49 5.23 10.71
CA ALA A 29 -0.57 4.32 10.03
C ALA A 29 0.54 4.98 9.20
N THR A 30 0.32 6.22 8.74
CA THR A 30 1.27 7.00 7.96
C THR A 30 2.00 8.05 8.79
N GLN A 31 1.84 8.05 10.13
CA GLN A 31 2.56 8.96 11.00
C GLN A 31 4.03 8.52 11.14
N LEU A 32 4.92 9.52 11.22
CA LEU A 32 6.39 9.36 11.30
C LEU A 32 6.85 8.36 12.36
N ALA A 33 6.16 8.25 13.50
CA ALA A 33 6.50 7.30 14.56
C ALA A 33 6.40 5.82 14.11
N VAL A 34 5.42 5.52 13.25
CA VAL A 34 5.21 4.17 12.69
C VAL A 34 6.24 3.88 11.60
N LEU A 35 6.57 4.87 10.77
CA LEU A 35 7.49 4.70 9.65
C LEU A 35 8.96 4.63 10.11
N GLY A 36 9.32 5.34 11.17
CA GLY A 36 10.67 5.30 11.76
C GLY A 36 11.05 3.90 12.25
N ASP A 37 10.08 3.18 12.82
CA ASP A 37 10.24 1.79 13.27
C ASP A 37 10.29 0.81 12.09
N ALA A 38 9.44 1.03 11.09
CA ALA A 38 9.35 0.18 9.91
C ALA A 38 10.63 0.22 9.04
N GLN A 39 11.31 1.37 8.97
CA GLN A 39 12.55 1.53 8.20
C GLN A 39 13.62 0.51 8.60
N MET A 40 13.72 0.20 9.91
CA MET A 40 14.73 -0.71 10.43
C MET A 40 14.46 -2.16 10.01
N TRP A 41 13.20 -2.54 9.83
CA TRP A 41 12.81 -3.89 9.45
C TRP A 41 12.79 -4.08 7.94
N ALA A 42 12.40 -3.04 7.19
CA ALA A 42 12.31 -3.09 5.74
C ALA A 42 13.65 -2.76 5.05
N HIS A 43 14.67 -2.33 5.80
CA HIS A 43 15.98 -1.93 5.29
C HIS A 43 15.92 -0.85 4.19
N VAL A 44 14.88 -0.01 4.20
CA VAL A 44 14.68 1.11 3.28
C VAL A 44 14.52 2.42 4.05
N PRO A 45 14.90 3.58 3.49
CA PRO A 45 14.68 4.88 4.12
C PRO A 45 13.18 5.17 4.38
N VAL A 46 12.89 5.95 5.42
CA VAL A 46 11.51 6.42 5.73
C VAL A 46 10.86 7.09 4.51
N ALA A 47 11.60 7.91 3.77
CA ALA A 47 11.09 8.57 2.57
C ALA A 47 10.64 7.59 1.47
N THR A 48 11.25 6.39 1.41
CA THR A 48 10.80 5.32 0.51
C THR A 48 9.48 4.75 1.01
N LEU A 49 9.35 4.48 2.32
CA LEU A 49 8.10 4.01 2.90
C LEU A 49 6.96 5.01 2.71
N GLU A 50 7.20 6.31 2.92
CA GLU A 50 6.20 7.37 2.72
C GLU A 50 5.65 7.42 1.28
N ARG A 51 6.53 7.18 0.30
CA ARG A 51 6.16 7.22 -1.12
C ARG A 51 5.53 5.91 -1.61
N SER A 52 5.97 4.78 -1.07
CA SER A 52 5.69 3.46 -1.63
C SER A 52 4.65 2.67 -0.84
N VAL A 53 4.32 3.08 0.39
CA VAL A 53 3.34 2.40 1.24
C VAL A 53 2.04 3.20 1.29
N ARG A 54 0.92 2.50 1.13
CA ARG A 54 -0.43 3.04 1.34
C ARG A 54 -1.20 2.17 2.29
N THR A 55 -1.97 2.80 3.17
CA THR A 55 -2.92 2.12 4.04
C THR A 55 -4.35 2.43 3.63
N ALA A 56 -5.23 1.46 3.80
CA ALA A 56 -6.66 1.63 3.61
C ALA A 56 -7.42 0.84 4.68
N THR A 57 -8.56 1.36 5.10
CA THR A 57 -9.42 0.70 6.08
C THR A 57 -10.62 0.09 5.38
N SER A 58 -10.98 -1.14 5.77
CA SER A 58 -12.18 -1.77 5.22
C SER A 58 -13.43 -1.00 5.70
N PRO A 59 -14.41 -0.75 4.82
CA PRO A 59 -15.65 -0.06 5.20
C PRO A 59 -16.54 -0.92 6.11
N ASP A 60 -16.51 -2.24 5.93
CA ASP A 60 -17.46 -3.17 6.57
C ASP A 60 -16.80 -4.12 7.58
N ALA A 61 -15.49 -3.97 7.80
CA ALA A 61 -14.74 -4.80 8.75
C ALA A 61 -13.71 -3.96 9.51
N PRO A 62 -13.39 -4.29 10.77
CA PRO A 62 -12.40 -3.57 11.56
C PRO A 62 -10.98 -3.94 11.12
N MET A 63 -10.66 -3.73 9.84
CA MET A 63 -9.43 -4.16 9.20
C MET A 63 -8.72 -3.00 8.52
N VAL A 64 -7.40 -3.01 8.57
CA VAL A 64 -6.52 -2.09 7.85
C VAL A 64 -5.63 -2.91 6.92
N SER A 65 -5.68 -2.61 5.63
CA SER A 65 -4.73 -3.12 4.65
C SER A 65 -3.54 -2.19 4.56
N VAL A 66 -2.34 -2.78 4.44
CA VAL A 66 -1.08 -2.08 4.23
C VAL A 66 -0.47 -2.62 2.94
N THR A 67 -0.50 -1.80 1.89
CA THR A 67 0.00 -2.17 0.57
C THR A 67 1.29 -1.41 0.29
N ALA A 68 2.33 -2.11 -0.11
CA ALA A 68 3.58 -1.51 -0.56
C ALA A 68 3.90 -1.90 -2.01
N THR A 69 4.52 -0.97 -2.74
CA THR A 69 4.94 -1.15 -4.13
C THR A 69 6.44 -0.93 -4.26
N SER A 70 7.13 -1.89 -4.90
CA SER A 70 8.53 -1.75 -5.31
C SER A 70 8.73 -2.43 -6.66
N ALA A 71 9.87 -2.14 -7.30
CA ALA A 71 10.33 -2.88 -8.47
C ALA A 71 10.82 -4.29 -8.08
N ASP A 72 11.21 -4.47 -6.81
CA ASP A 72 11.58 -5.75 -6.23
C ASP A 72 10.38 -6.34 -5.47
N PRO A 73 9.91 -7.55 -5.82
CA PRO A 73 8.75 -8.15 -5.18
C PRO A 73 9.00 -8.55 -3.71
N GLU A 74 10.24 -8.90 -3.34
CA GLU A 74 10.64 -9.19 -1.95
C GLU A 74 10.60 -7.90 -1.12
N GLU A 75 11.21 -6.83 -1.62
CA GLU A 75 11.21 -5.51 -0.96
C GLU A 75 9.77 -5.00 -0.74
N ALA A 76 8.87 -5.22 -1.70
CA ALA A 76 7.47 -4.87 -1.55
C ALA A 76 6.79 -5.66 -0.42
N ALA A 77 7.09 -6.94 -0.24
CA ALA A 77 6.55 -7.75 0.85
C ALA A 77 7.11 -7.30 2.21
N ASP A 78 8.41 -7.03 2.28
CA ASP A 78 9.10 -6.60 3.49
C ASP A 78 8.61 -5.23 3.97
N MET A 79 8.47 -4.25 3.08
CA MET A 79 7.91 -2.94 3.42
C MET A 79 6.50 -3.05 4.01
N ALA A 80 5.61 -3.83 3.37
CA ALA A 80 4.24 -4.00 3.83
C ALA A 80 4.19 -4.68 5.21
N ASN A 81 4.97 -5.74 5.40
CA ASN A 81 5.05 -6.47 6.66
C ASN A 81 5.71 -5.63 7.79
N ALA A 82 6.71 -4.82 7.46
CA ALA A 82 7.39 -3.94 8.41
C ALA A 82 6.45 -2.87 8.96
N VAL A 83 5.67 -2.22 8.08
CA VAL A 83 4.68 -1.21 8.50
C VAL A 83 3.54 -1.85 9.30
N ALA A 84 3.03 -3.03 8.90
CA ALA A 84 2.04 -3.75 9.69
C ALA A 84 2.53 -4.15 11.08
N ARG A 85 3.81 -4.52 11.21
CA ARG A 85 4.46 -4.80 12.50
C ARG A 85 4.60 -3.53 13.33
N ALA A 86 5.06 -2.43 12.74
CA ALA A 86 5.18 -1.15 13.43
C ALA A 86 3.81 -0.66 13.95
N LEU A 87 2.77 -0.78 13.13
CA LEU A 87 1.38 -0.51 13.51
C LEU A 87 0.93 -1.35 14.71
N THR A 88 1.15 -2.66 14.64
CA THR A 88 0.80 -3.58 15.73
C THR A 88 1.50 -3.20 17.03
N ARG A 89 2.79 -2.86 16.97
CA ARG A 89 3.56 -2.44 18.15
C ARG A 89 3.08 -1.09 18.71
N HIS A 90 2.79 -0.13 17.85
CA HIS A 90 2.29 1.18 18.26
C HIS A 90 0.92 1.08 18.93
N ALA A 91 0.01 0.27 18.37
CA ALA A 91 -1.29 0.00 18.98
C ALA A 91 -1.15 -0.74 20.32
N ALA A 92 -0.27 -1.74 20.41
CA ALA A 92 -0.01 -2.46 21.67
C ALA A 92 0.48 -1.53 22.78
N ALA A 93 1.30 -0.52 22.46
CA ALA A 93 1.76 0.47 23.44
C ALA A 93 0.63 1.38 23.98
N SER A 94 -0.50 1.47 23.27
CA SER A 94 -1.69 2.27 23.66
C SER A 94 -2.89 1.40 24.01
N ALA A 95 -2.72 0.07 24.06
CA ALA A 95 -3.82 -0.88 24.24
C ALA A 95 -4.42 -0.80 25.65
N ASP A 96 -3.62 -0.50 26.66
CA ASP A 96 -4.09 -0.34 28.05
C ASP A 96 -5.05 0.87 28.20
N ASP A 97 -4.84 1.92 27.41
CA ASP A 97 -5.68 3.13 27.41
C ASP A 97 -6.89 3.02 26.48
N THR A 98 -6.76 2.26 25.38
CA THR A 98 -7.78 2.19 24.32
C THR A 98 -8.64 0.92 24.36
N HIS A 99 -8.20 -0.11 25.09
CA HIS A 99 -8.80 -1.45 25.13
C HIS A 99 -8.99 -2.10 23.74
N VAL A 100 -8.16 -1.71 22.76
CA VAL A 100 -8.19 -2.26 21.41
C VAL A 100 -6.78 -2.66 20.99
N GLU A 101 -6.67 -3.91 20.57
CA GLU A 101 -5.45 -4.46 20.04
C GLU A 101 -5.49 -4.50 18.50
N LEU A 102 -4.35 -4.29 17.86
CA LEU A 102 -4.18 -4.68 16.46
C LEU A 102 -3.52 -6.06 16.41
N ARG A 103 -4.10 -6.96 15.62
CA ARG A 103 -3.53 -8.29 15.35
C ARG A 103 -3.25 -8.42 13.87
N GLN A 104 -2.13 -9.05 13.53
CA GLN A 104 -1.84 -9.39 12.14
C GLN A 104 -2.81 -10.48 11.68
N PHE A 105 -3.66 -10.14 10.72
CA PHE A 105 -4.61 -11.06 10.13
C PHE A 105 -3.98 -11.86 8.98
N ALA A 106 -3.24 -11.18 8.11
CA ALA A 106 -2.51 -11.80 7.01
C ALA A 106 -1.21 -11.07 6.70
N ARG A 107 -0.16 -11.83 6.41
CA ARG A 107 1.15 -11.31 5.98
C ARG A 107 1.13 -10.99 4.50
N ALA A 108 1.92 -9.98 4.11
CA ALA A 108 2.26 -9.77 2.72
C ALA A 108 3.19 -10.88 2.24
N THR A 109 2.87 -11.45 1.09
CA THR A 109 3.71 -12.39 0.35
C THR A 109 4.32 -11.70 -0.86
N GLU A 110 5.40 -12.27 -1.38
CA GLU A 110 6.03 -11.86 -2.62
C GLU A 110 4.99 -11.89 -3.78
N PRO A 111 4.76 -10.77 -4.48
CA PRO A 111 3.86 -10.76 -5.63
C PRO A 111 4.45 -11.58 -6.80
N THR A 112 3.64 -12.47 -7.38
CA THR A 112 4.04 -13.26 -8.55
C THR A 112 3.89 -12.50 -9.87
N GLU A 113 3.16 -11.39 -9.86
CA GLU A 113 2.88 -10.56 -11.04
C GLU A 113 2.98 -9.08 -10.70
N ALA A 114 3.39 -8.27 -11.67
CA ALA A 114 3.43 -6.82 -11.55
C ALA A 114 2.03 -6.23 -11.51
N SER A 115 1.84 -5.17 -10.72
CA SER A 115 0.58 -4.40 -10.68
C SER A 115 0.42 -3.43 -11.87
N SER A 116 1.50 -3.18 -12.61
CA SER A 116 1.50 -2.31 -13.79
C SER A 116 0.99 -3.03 -15.04
N ALA A 117 0.54 -2.25 -16.03
CA ALA A 117 0.22 -2.80 -17.35
C ALA A 117 1.41 -3.56 -17.94
N SER A 118 1.12 -4.62 -18.69
CA SER A 118 2.16 -5.44 -19.31
C SER A 118 2.91 -4.65 -20.39
N ALA A 119 4.20 -4.94 -20.55
CA ALA A 119 5.03 -4.38 -21.61
C ALA A 119 4.41 -4.47 -23.01
N PRO A 120 3.80 -5.59 -23.44
CA PRO A 120 3.18 -5.68 -24.77
C PRO A 120 1.97 -4.75 -24.92
N VAL A 121 1.12 -4.62 -23.90
CA VAL A 121 -0.04 -3.70 -23.95
C VAL A 121 0.45 -2.25 -24.04
N THR A 122 1.45 -1.90 -23.24
CA THR A 122 2.06 -0.55 -23.27
C THR A 122 2.69 -0.26 -24.62
N GLY A 123 3.37 -1.24 -25.21
CA GLY A 123 3.97 -1.14 -26.54
C GLY A 123 2.93 -0.94 -27.65
N LEU A 124 1.81 -1.67 -27.60
CA LEU A 124 0.70 -1.51 -28.56
C LEU A 124 0.09 -0.11 -28.49
N VAL A 125 -0.18 0.39 -27.28
CA VAL A 125 -0.71 1.76 -27.09
C VAL A 125 0.26 2.79 -27.66
N GLY A 126 1.57 2.66 -27.37
CA GLY A 126 2.60 3.53 -27.92
C GLY A 126 2.68 3.46 -29.45
N ALA A 127 2.58 2.27 -30.03
CA ALA A 127 2.59 2.07 -31.48
C ALA A 127 1.35 2.69 -32.15
N SER A 128 0.16 2.56 -31.56
CA SER A 128 -1.06 3.19 -32.07
C SER A 128 -0.97 4.72 -32.04
N ALA A 129 -0.50 5.28 -30.92
CA ALA A 129 -0.30 6.73 -30.79
C ALA A 129 0.75 7.25 -31.78
N GLY A 130 1.90 6.56 -31.88
CA GLY A 130 2.97 6.91 -32.82
C GLY A 130 2.55 6.78 -34.29
N GLY A 131 1.81 5.73 -34.62
CA GLY A 131 1.27 5.50 -35.97
C GLY A 131 0.29 6.60 -36.39
N LEU A 132 -0.59 7.04 -35.49
CA LEU A 132 -1.51 8.15 -35.75
C LEU A 132 -0.75 9.46 -35.98
N LEU A 133 0.20 9.80 -35.10
CA LEU A 133 1.01 11.02 -35.23
C LEU A 133 1.86 11.00 -36.51
N GLY A 134 2.47 9.85 -36.84
CA GLY A 134 3.24 9.67 -38.06
C GLY A 134 2.38 9.80 -39.32
N GLY A 135 1.19 9.21 -39.32
CA GLY A 135 0.22 9.34 -40.41
C GLY A 135 -0.22 10.78 -40.64
N LEU A 136 -0.53 11.51 -39.57
CA LEU A 136 -0.88 12.94 -39.64
C LEU A 136 0.27 13.80 -40.18
N ALA A 137 1.51 13.54 -39.75
CA ALA A 137 2.68 14.25 -40.25
C ALA A 137 2.90 14.03 -41.76
N LEU A 138 2.66 12.81 -42.26
CA LEU A 138 2.72 12.52 -43.69
C LEU A 138 1.60 13.24 -44.47
N LEU A 139 0.41 13.38 -43.88
CA LEU A 139 -0.72 14.07 -44.51
C LEU A 139 -0.47 15.57 -44.72
N VAL A 140 0.19 16.23 -43.76
CA VAL A 140 0.48 17.68 -43.80
C VAL A 140 1.74 17.99 -44.63
N ARG A 141 2.49 16.99 -45.09
CA ARG A 141 3.76 17.20 -45.79
C ARG A 141 3.53 17.87 -47.15
N PRO A 142 4.10 19.08 -47.39
CA PRO A 142 3.96 19.76 -48.68
C PRO A 142 4.64 18.96 -49.79
N ARG A 143 3.94 18.79 -50.93
CA ARG A 143 4.52 18.20 -52.14
C ARG A 143 5.62 19.12 -52.64
N ARG A 144 6.85 18.60 -52.71
CA ARG A 144 7.96 19.30 -53.39
C ARG A 144 7.68 19.24 -54.89
N THR A 145 7.17 20.34 -55.44
CA THR A 145 7.19 20.64 -56.88
C THR A 145 8.58 21.07 -57.30
#